data_AF-A0A956CG49-F1
#
_entry.id   AF-A0A956CG49-F1
#
_cell.length_a   1.000
_cell.length_b   1.000
_cell.length_c   1.000
_cell.angle_alpha   90.00
_cell.angle_beta   90.00
_cell.angle_gamma   90.00
#
_symmetry.space_group_name_H-M   'P 1'
#
loop_
_entity.id
_entity.type
_entity.pdbx_description
1 polymer ?
#
loop_
_entity_poly.entity_id
_entity_poly.type
_entity_poly.pdbx_seq_one_letter_code
_entity_poly.pdbx_strand_id
1 'polypeptide(L)'
;MANKRLWIALGLLALATAAIVGVVIAARTERSDPDRCPHGSVALGARCCGVGQHLKAGHCEGRPTACPVGARIGTDGCLPNERKVRISGGRVEIGPSDWEARAQTDARTLSVTTFIIDSHEVTELRWSACVKAGRCRALPETELGRPVRGVSVKEAESFCHFVGGHLPRAAQWIFAAAGTAARRYPWGQTGLVCRRAVFGLVDGPCAGGGDGPEVTGFRPDGTSPDGVADLAGNVAEWVREDDGTARAYGGSYQSVLAGSFKSWAGEARPAAQDVGFRCVYEVGGTSSDADP
;
A
#
# COMPACT_ATOMS: atom_id res chain seq x y z
N MET A 1 43.95 55.09 -10.08
CA MET A 1 42.87 54.46 -10.90
C MET A 1 42.67 52.96 -10.64
N ALA A 2 43.72 52.18 -10.29
CA ALA A 2 43.61 50.74 -10.05
C ALA A 2 42.65 50.35 -8.90
N ASN A 3 42.67 51.06 -7.77
CA ASN A 3 41.79 50.75 -6.62
C ASN A 3 40.29 50.86 -6.95
N LYS A 4 39.88 51.84 -7.78
CA LYS A 4 38.47 52.05 -8.11
C LYS A 4 37.92 50.89 -8.97
N ARG A 5 38.73 50.36 -9.89
CA ARG A 5 38.36 49.19 -10.71
C ARG A 5 38.30 47.91 -9.87
N LEU A 6 39.18 47.74 -8.90
CA LEU A 6 39.16 46.62 -7.96
C LEU A 6 37.91 46.63 -7.08
N TRP A 7 37.53 47.77 -6.51
CA TRP A 7 36.31 47.90 -5.70
C TRP A 7 35.03 47.67 -6.51
N ILE A 8 34.98 48.10 -7.77
CA ILE A 8 33.85 47.83 -8.67
C ILE A 8 33.77 46.32 -8.98
N ALA A 9 34.90 45.67 -9.27
CA ALA A 9 34.93 44.22 -9.54
C ALA A 9 34.51 43.39 -8.31
N LEU A 10 34.97 43.77 -7.11
CA LEU A 10 34.55 43.13 -5.86
C LEU A 10 33.06 43.34 -5.57
N GLY A 11 32.53 44.53 -5.83
CA GLY A 11 31.10 44.82 -5.68
C GLY A 11 30.23 44.01 -6.65
N LEU A 12 30.65 43.89 -7.92
CA LEU A 12 29.96 43.07 -8.92
C LEU A 12 30.01 41.58 -8.58
N LEU A 13 31.14 41.07 -8.07
CA LEU A 13 31.28 39.69 -7.62
C LEU A 13 30.38 39.39 -6.41
N ALA A 14 30.32 40.31 -5.44
CA ALA A 14 29.43 40.18 -4.29
C ALA A 14 27.94 40.17 -4.70
N LEU A 15 27.54 41.05 -5.63
CA LEU A 15 26.19 41.06 -6.20
C LEU A 15 25.85 39.77 -6.95
N ALA A 16 26.76 39.28 -7.79
CA ALA A 16 26.59 38.02 -8.50
C ALA A 16 26.45 36.82 -7.53
N THR A 17 27.25 36.81 -6.47
CA THR A 17 27.20 35.75 -5.45
C THR A 17 25.88 35.80 -4.67
N ALA A 18 25.43 36.99 -4.27
CA ALA A 18 24.14 37.18 -3.60
C ALA A 18 22.96 36.78 -4.50
N ALA A 19 23.01 37.07 -5.79
CA ALA A 19 22.00 36.65 -6.76
C ALA A 19 21.96 35.12 -6.91
N ILE A 20 23.12 34.46 -7.03
CA ILE A 20 23.22 32.99 -7.10
C ILE A 20 22.69 32.35 -5.81
N VAL A 21 23.08 32.87 -4.64
CA VAL A 21 22.58 32.39 -3.34
C VAL A 21 21.07 32.58 -3.26
N GLY A 22 20.54 33.72 -3.69
CA GLY A 22 19.10 33.99 -3.77
C GLY A 22 18.36 32.99 -4.66
N VAL A 23 18.88 32.68 -5.85
CA VAL A 23 18.32 31.68 -6.76
C VAL A 23 18.37 30.27 -6.16
N VAL A 24 19.46 29.91 -5.48
CA VAL A 24 19.58 28.60 -4.81
C VAL A 24 18.61 28.48 -3.64
N ILE A 25 18.44 29.54 -2.84
CA ILE A 25 17.46 29.58 -1.76
C ILE A 25 16.04 29.48 -2.33
N ALA A 26 15.71 30.29 -3.35
CA ALA A 26 14.41 30.25 -4.03
C ALA A 26 14.11 28.86 -4.61
N ALA A 27 15.07 28.25 -5.32
CA ALA A 27 14.93 26.91 -5.87
C ALA A 27 14.85 25.81 -4.80
N ARG A 28 15.38 26.03 -3.59
CA ARG A 28 15.20 25.12 -2.44
C ARG A 28 13.84 25.32 -1.77
N THR A 29 13.34 26.55 -1.71
CA THR A 29 12.00 26.85 -1.16
C THR A 29 10.87 26.45 -2.11
N GLU A 30 11.11 26.44 -3.42
CA GLU A 30 10.14 26.03 -4.46
C GLU A 30 10.17 24.54 -4.77
N ARG A 31 11.17 23.78 -4.31
CA ARG A 31 11.07 22.31 -4.25
C ARG A 31 10.14 21.95 -3.09
N SER A 32 8.85 22.13 -3.32
CA SER A 32 7.85 21.32 -2.64
C SER A 32 8.20 19.87 -2.99
N ASP A 33 8.68 19.09 -2.03
CA ASP A 33 8.83 17.65 -2.23
C ASP A 33 7.53 17.13 -2.86
N PRO A 34 7.58 16.31 -3.93
CA PRO A 34 6.37 15.83 -4.55
C PRO A 34 5.50 15.18 -3.47
N ASP A 35 4.30 15.74 -3.24
CA ASP A 35 3.53 15.40 -2.04
C ASP A 35 3.39 13.89 -1.93
N ARG A 36 4.00 13.33 -0.86
CA ARG A 36 3.91 11.93 -0.48
C ARG A 36 2.45 11.53 -0.26
N CYS A 37 1.66 12.46 0.25
CA CYS A 37 0.25 12.27 0.56
C CYS A 37 -0.63 12.64 -0.65
N PRO A 38 -1.67 11.86 -0.95
CA PRO A 38 -2.59 12.20 -2.03
C PRO A 38 -3.42 13.45 -1.69
N HIS A 39 -3.98 14.08 -2.72
CA HIS A 39 -4.99 15.13 -2.55
C HIS A 39 -6.14 14.65 -1.65
N GLY A 40 -6.61 15.53 -0.75
CA GLY A 40 -7.60 15.17 0.26
C GLY A 40 -7.00 14.60 1.55
N SER A 41 -5.66 14.60 1.68
CA SER A 41 -4.95 14.29 2.93
C SER A 41 -3.82 15.29 3.19
N VAL A 42 -3.29 15.27 4.42
CA VAL A 42 -2.17 16.09 4.88
C VAL A 42 -1.09 15.22 5.48
N ALA A 43 0.17 15.56 5.24
CA ALA A 43 1.30 14.91 5.88
C ALA A 43 1.41 15.37 7.34
N LEU A 44 1.23 14.45 8.29
CA LEU A 44 1.44 14.68 9.72
C LEU A 44 2.48 13.67 10.22
N GLY A 45 3.71 14.15 10.46
CA GLY A 45 4.84 13.27 10.77
C GLY A 45 5.09 12.25 9.65
N ALA A 46 5.13 10.96 10.02
CA ALA A 46 5.30 9.86 9.07
C ALA A 46 3.99 9.43 8.35
N ARG A 47 2.85 10.03 8.71
CA ARG A 47 1.51 9.61 8.28
C ARG A 47 0.94 10.56 7.23
N CYS A 48 0.08 10.05 6.37
CA CYS A 48 -0.92 10.85 5.69
C CYS A 48 -2.26 10.71 6.42
N CYS A 49 -2.81 11.82 6.91
CA CYS A 49 -4.09 11.86 7.61
C CYS A 49 -5.13 12.64 6.81
N GLY A 50 -6.42 12.42 7.05
CA GLY A 50 -7.47 13.26 6.47
C GLY A 50 -7.32 14.73 6.87
N VAL A 51 -7.79 15.64 6.02
CA VAL A 51 -7.67 17.09 6.27
C VAL A 51 -8.43 17.48 7.54
N GLY A 52 -7.78 18.19 8.45
CA GLY A 52 -8.36 18.62 9.74
C GLY A 52 -8.18 17.64 10.89
N GLN A 53 -7.60 16.46 10.64
CA GLN A 53 -7.16 15.57 11.71
C GLN A 53 -5.84 16.04 12.31
N HIS A 54 -5.49 15.48 13.47
CA HIS A 54 -4.20 15.67 14.12
C HIS A 54 -3.56 14.31 14.44
N LEU A 55 -2.23 14.29 14.59
CA LEU A 55 -1.51 13.08 14.93
C LEU A 55 -1.34 12.97 16.45
N LYS A 56 -1.72 11.82 17.01
CA LYS A 56 -1.49 11.51 18.43
C LYS A 56 -1.03 10.06 18.56
N ALA A 57 0.15 9.86 19.15
CA ALA A 57 0.78 8.54 19.30
C ALA A 57 0.75 7.70 18.00
N GLY A 58 1.06 8.32 16.86
CA GLY A 58 1.05 7.64 15.55
C GLY A 58 -0.32 7.48 14.89
N HIS A 59 -1.41 7.89 15.55
CA HIS A 59 -2.78 7.76 15.06
C HIS A 59 -3.37 9.09 14.58
N CYS A 60 -4.09 9.04 13.45
CA CYS A 60 -4.82 10.21 12.95
C CYS A 60 -6.15 10.30 13.72
N GLU A 61 -6.29 11.30 14.59
CA GLU A 61 -7.46 11.51 15.44
C GLU A 61 -8.29 12.72 14.99
N GLY A 62 -9.60 12.64 15.26
CA GLY A 62 -10.57 13.68 14.96
C GLY A 62 -11.29 13.47 13.64
N ARG A 63 -12.41 14.18 13.47
CA ARG A 63 -13.25 14.08 12.28
C ARG A 63 -12.60 14.83 11.09
N PRO A 64 -12.32 14.16 9.96
CA PRO A 64 -11.77 14.83 8.80
C PRO A 64 -12.83 15.68 8.09
N THR A 65 -12.37 16.76 7.47
CA THR A 65 -13.15 17.62 6.55
C THR A 65 -13.00 17.19 5.09
N ALA A 66 -11.92 16.48 4.76
CA ALA A 66 -11.70 15.83 3.48
C ALA A 66 -10.88 14.54 3.66
N CYS A 67 -11.10 13.59 2.75
CA CYS A 67 -10.35 12.35 2.64
C CYS A 67 -9.87 12.17 1.19
N PRO A 68 -8.85 11.35 0.94
CA PRO A 68 -8.41 11.01 -0.41
C PRO A 68 -9.52 10.41 -1.28
N VAL A 69 -9.37 10.54 -2.59
CA VAL A 69 -10.29 9.93 -3.58
C VAL A 69 -10.43 8.43 -3.30
N GLY A 70 -11.66 7.94 -3.27
CA GLY A 70 -11.95 6.53 -2.98
C GLY A 70 -12.16 6.23 -1.48
N ALA A 71 -11.80 7.15 -0.59
CA ALA A 71 -12.19 7.09 0.83
C ALA A 71 -13.42 7.98 1.11
N ARG A 72 -14.10 7.70 2.22
CA ARG A 72 -15.24 8.48 2.74
C ARG A 72 -14.93 9.00 4.14
N ILE A 73 -15.58 10.10 4.51
CA ILE A 73 -15.51 10.67 5.86
C ILE A 73 -16.34 9.79 6.81
N GLY A 74 -15.67 9.20 7.80
CA GLY A 74 -16.28 8.52 8.94
C GLY A 74 -16.54 9.48 10.10
N THR A 75 -16.94 8.93 11.25
CA THR A 75 -17.14 9.71 12.48
C THR A 75 -15.83 10.27 13.00
N ASP A 76 -14.80 9.41 13.06
CA ASP A 76 -13.53 9.70 13.74
C ASP A 76 -12.30 9.45 12.85
N GLY A 77 -12.50 9.41 11.53
CA GLY A 77 -11.42 9.20 10.57
C GLY A 77 -11.90 8.95 9.15
N CYS A 78 -10.97 8.78 8.24
CA CYS A 78 -11.27 8.34 6.88
C CYS A 78 -11.48 6.82 6.85
N LEU A 79 -12.41 6.36 6.02
CA LEU A 79 -12.70 4.94 5.82
C LEU A 79 -12.64 4.62 4.33
N PRO A 80 -12.09 3.47 3.90
CA PRO A 80 -12.16 3.08 2.50
C PRO A 80 -13.62 2.85 2.05
N ASN A 81 -13.89 3.11 0.76
CA ASN A 81 -15.11 2.61 0.13
C ASN A 81 -14.90 1.14 -0.26
N GLU A 82 -15.07 0.27 0.74
CA GLU A 82 -14.89 -1.17 0.61
C GLU A 82 -15.84 -1.75 -0.44
N ARG A 83 -15.26 -2.45 -1.41
CA ARG A 83 -15.99 -3.17 -2.46
C ARG A 83 -15.28 -4.47 -2.77
N LYS A 84 -16.00 -5.40 -3.38
CA LYS A 84 -15.42 -6.59 -3.99
C LYS A 84 -15.24 -6.35 -5.49
N VAL A 85 -14.12 -6.80 -6.04
CA VAL A 85 -13.75 -6.63 -7.44
C VAL A 85 -13.76 -7.99 -8.12
N ARG A 86 -14.43 -8.09 -9.26
CA ARG A 86 -14.39 -9.30 -10.11
C ARG A 86 -13.15 -9.25 -10.99
N ILE A 87 -12.29 -10.25 -10.87
CA ILE A 87 -11.11 -10.43 -11.72
C ILE A 87 -11.46 -11.52 -12.74
N SER A 88 -11.50 -11.17 -14.03
CA SER A 88 -11.87 -12.10 -15.12
C SER A 88 -11.00 -13.35 -15.19
N GLY A 89 -9.77 -13.26 -14.67
CA GLY A 89 -8.78 -14.31 -14.74
C GLY A 89 -8.14 -14.40 -16.13
N GLY A 90 -7.39 -15.46 -16.35
CA GLY A 90 -6.60 -15.66 -17.57
C GLY A 90 -5.25 -16.30 -17.29
N ARG A 91 -4.40 -16.28 -18.31
CA ARG A 91 -3.04 -16.82 -18.25
C ARG A 91 -2.04 -15.67 -18.35
N VAL A 92 -1.03 -15.68 -17.49
CA VAL A 92 0.06 -14.70 -17.50
C VAL A 92 1.37 -15.38 -17.15
N GLU A 93 2.43 -15.03 -17.86
CA GLU A 93 3.79 -15.39 -17.46
C GLU A 93 4.37 -14.32 -16.55
N ILE A 94 4.75 -14.72 -15.34
CA ILE A 94 5.36 -13.84 -14.35
C ILE A 94 6.76 -14.36 -14.08
N GLY A 95 7.72 -13.45 -13.96
CA GLY A 95 9.11 -13.78 -13.71
C GLY A 95 9.92 -12.53 -13.43
N PRO A 96 11.24 -12.58 -13.61
CA PRO A 96 12.12 -11.44 -13.41
C PRO A 96 11.68 -10.22 -14.23
N SER A 97 11.13 -9.21 -13.54
CA SER A 97 10.63 -7.98 -14.17
C SER A 97 11.74 -6.95 -14.45
N ASP A 98 12.96 -7.22 -13.99
CA ASP A 98 14.16 -6.41 -14.11
C ASP A 98 15.40 -7.25 -13.81
N TRP A 99 16.58 -6.65 -13.90
CA TRP A 99 17.85 -7.34 -13.68
C TRP A 99 18.06 -7.77 -12.22
N GLU A 100 17.56 -7.01 -11.24
CA GLU A 100 17.66 -7.34 -9.81
C GLU A 100 16.88 -8.62 -9.47
N ALA A 101 15.78 -8.86 -10.17
CA ALA A 101 14.92 -10.01 -9.98
C ALA A 101 15.44 -11.31 -10.63
N ARG A 102 16.40 -11.23 -11.56
CA ARG A 102 16.86 -12.40 -12.34
C ARG A 102 17.51 -13.50 -11.50
N ALA A 103 18.00 -13.17 -10.31
CA ALA A 103 18.56 -14.13 -9.36
C ALA A 103 17.62 -14.47 -8.20
N GLN A 104 16.40 -13.90 -8.17
CA GLN A 104 15.47 -14.02 -7.05
C GLN A 104 14.24 -14.88 -7.38
N THR A 105 13.88 -15.02 -8.65
CA THR A 105 12.70 -15.78 -9.08
C THR A 105 12.87 -16.33 -10.48
N ASP A 106 12.25 -17.47 -10.75
CA ASP A 106 12.17 -18.04 -12.09
C ASP A 106 10.86 -17.62 -12.77
N ALA A 107 10.89 -17.58 -14.11
CA ALA A 107 9.66 -17.39 -14.87
C ALA A 107 8.71 -18.56 -14.65
N ARG A 108 7.46 -18.27 -14.32
CA ARG A 108 6.37 -19.24 -14.15
C ARG A 108 5.11 -18.72 -14.79
N THR A 109 4.36 -19.61 -15.42
CA THR A 109 3.03 -19.26 -15.93
C THR A 109 1.98 -19.49 -14.86
N LEU A 110 1.20 -18.46 -14.58
CA LEU A 110 0.01 -18.52 -13.75
C LEU A 110 -1.23 -18.64 -14.64
N SER A 111 -2.20 -19.42 -14.21
CA SER A 111 -3.52 -19.48 -14.80
C SER A 111 -4.55 -19.46 -13.69
N VAL A 112 -5.47 -18.50 -13.74
CA VAL A 112 -6.54 -18.37 -12.77
C VAL A 112 -7.87 -18.26 -13.51
N THR A 113 -8.89 -18.91 -12.99
CA THR A 113 -10.27 -18.69 -13.41
C THR A 113 -10.76 -17.35 -12.88
N THR A 114 -11.97 -16.94 -13.27
CA THR A 114 -12.57 -15.75 -12.68
C THR A 114 -12.79 -15.93 -11.19
N PHE A 115 -12.41 -14.92 -10.40
CA PHE A 115 -12.66 -14.87 -8.95
C PHE A 115 -13.06 -13.46 -8.53
N ILE A 116 -13.48 -13.31 -7.28
CA ILE A 116 -13.80 -12.02 -6.68
C ILE A 116 -12.80 -11.77 -5.55
N ILE A 117 -12.25 -10.57 -5.43
CA ILE A 117 -11.30 -10.20 -4.37
C ILE A 117 -11.73 -8.92 -3.68
N ASP A 118 -11.46 -8.80 -2.38
CA ASP A 118 -11.60 -7.52 -1.69
C ASP A 118 -10.68 -6.46 -2.34
N SER A 119 -11.24 -5.30 -2.68
CA SER A 119 -10.48 -4.18 -3.28
C SER A 119 -9.43 -3.59 -2.35
N HIS A 120 -9.54 -3.83 -1.05
CA HIS A 120 -8.72 -3.27 0.01
C HIS A 120 -8.38 -4.40 0.99
N GLU A 121 -7.30 -4.22 1.74
CA GLU A 121 -7.00 -5.02 2.93
C GLU A 121 -8.20 -5.01 3.91
N VAL A 122 -8.34 -6.06 4.73
CA VAL A 122 -9.36 -6.09 5.79
C VAL A 122 -9.05 -4.99 6.81
N THR A 123 -9.99 -4.09 7.04
CA THR A 123 -9.82 -2.96 7.97
C THR A 123 -10.06 -3.37 9.43
N GLU A 124 -9.56 -2.55 10.36
CA GLU A 124 -9.90 -2.64 11.79
C GLU A 124 -11.43 -2.58 12.01
N LEU A 125 -12.15 -1.77 11.23
CA LEU A 125 -13.62 -1.72 11.25
C LEU A 125 -14.28 -3.06 10.89
N ARG A 126 -13.78 -3.75 9.86
CA ARG A 126 -14.31 -5.07 9.49
C ARG A 126 -13.94 -6.12 10.53
N TRP A 127 -12.72 -6.06 11.06
CA TRP A 127 -12.28 -6.95 12.12
C TRP A 127 -13.14 -6.81 13.37
N SER A 128 -13.48 -5.59 13.80
CA SER A 128 -14.32 -5.37 14.98
C SER A 128 -15.72 -5.98 14.84
N ALA A 129 -16.28 -6.01 13.62
CA ALA A 129 -17.53 -6.72 13.36
C ALA A 129 -17.39 -8.25 13.58
N CYS A 130 -16.25 -8.85 13.18
CA CYS A 130 -15.94 -10.25 13.46
C CYS A 130 -15.77 -10.52 14.96
N VAL A 131 -15.16 -9.59 15.70
CA VAL A 131 -15.02 -9.66 17.17
C VAL A 131 -16.39 -9.60 17.84
N LYS A 132 -17.25 -8.66 17.44
CA LYS A 132 -18.61 -8.53 17.95
C LYS A 132 -19.47 -9.79 17.71
N ALA A 133 -19.20 -10.50 16.61
CA ALA A 133 -19.83 -11.77 16.29
C ALA A 133 -19.22 -12.98 17.05
N GLY A 134 -18.21 -12.77 17.90
CA GLY A 134 -17.53 -13.83 18.64
C GLY A 134 -16.67 -14.75 17.77
N ARG A 135 -16.28 -14.30 16.57
CA ARG A 135 -15.53 -15.12 15.59
C ARG A 135 -14.04 -14.78 15.53
N CYS A 136 -13.66 -13.58 15.95
CA CYS A 136 -12.28 -13.10 15.97
C CYS A 136 -11.88 -12.64 17.38
N ARG A 137 -10.58 -12.68 17.69
CA ARG A 137 -10.08 -12.10 18.95
C ARG A 137 -10.10 -10.58 18.92
N ALA A 138 -10.28 -9.97 20.08
CA ALA A 138 -10.14 -8.54 20.23
C ALA A 138 -8.69 -8.08 19.91
N LEU A 139 -8.60 -6.98 19.17
CA LEU A 139 -7.39 -6.22 18.91
C LEU A 139 -7.61 -4.78 19.39
N PRO A 140 -6.55 -4.04 19.74
CA PRO A 140 -6.68 -2.60 19.95
C PRO A 140 -7.18 -1.96 18.66
N GLU A 141 -8.36 -1.37 18.69
CA GLU A 141 -8.85 -0.50 17.62
C GLU A 141 -8.17 0.86 17.80
N THR A 142 -7.41 1.27 16.80
CA THR A 142 -6.63 2.51 16.84
C THR A 142 -7.11 3.52 15.82
N GLU A 143 -7.45 3.07 14.62
CA GLU A 143 -7.97 3.89 13.54
C GLU A 143 -8.74 2.98 12.58
N LEU A 144 -10.07 3.04 12.64
CA LEU A 144 -10.99 2.08 11.99
C LEU A 144 -10.74 1.82 10.50
N GLY A 145 -10.15 2.78 9.78
CA GLY A 145 -9.83 2.66 8.36
C GLY A 145 -8.48 2.00 8.06
N ARG A 146 -7.64 1.73 9.06
CA ARG A 146 -6.37 1.01 8.88
C ARG A 146 -6.60 -0.46 8.59
N PRO A 147 -5.66 -1.12 7.89
CA PRO A 147 -5.70 -2.56 7.78
C PRO A 147 -5.45 -3.20 9.15
N VAL A 148 -6.17 -4.28 9.41
CA VAL A 148 -5.84 -5.17 10.52
C VAL A 148 -4.47 -5.81 10.26
N ARG A 149 -3.66 -5.91 11.30
CA ARG A 149 -2.32 -6.50 11.26
C ARG A 149 -2.01 -7.21 12.58
N GLY A 150 -0.89 -7.94 12.65
CA GLY A 150 -0.54 -8.65 13.87
C GLY A 150 -1.41 -9.89 14.09
N VAL A 151 -1.96 -10.44 13.01
CA VAL A 151 -2.81 -11.64 13.02
C VAL A 151 -2.08 -12.80 12.37
N SER A 152 -2.27 -14.00 12.93
CA SER A 152 -1.78 -15.23 12.34
C SER A 152 -2.55 -15.59 11.06
N VAL A 153 -1.95 -16.44 10.24
CA VAL A 153 -2.60 -16.98 9.03
C VAL A 153 -3.94 -17.65 9.38
N LYS A 154 -4.00 -18.41 10.49
CA LYS A 154 -5.24 -19.09 10.93
C LYS A 154 -6.34 -18.11 11.33
N GLU A 155 -5.98 -17.00 11.95
CA GLU A 155 -6.92 -15.92 12.30
C GLU A 155 -7.44 -15.22 11.03
N ALA A 156 -6.55 -14.97 10.06
CA ALA A 156 -6.93 -14.41 8.77
C ALA A 156 -7.88 -15.34 7.98
N GLU A 157 -7.59 -16.65 7.95
CA GLU A 157 -8.48 -17.67 7.38
C GLU A 157 -9.84 -17.70 8.07
N SER A 158 -9.85 -17.68 9.40
CA SER A 158 -11.08 -17.67 10.19
C SER A 158 -11.94 -16.45 9.87
N PHE A 159 -11.32 -15.29 9.71
CA PHE A 159 -12.02 -14.08 9.27
C PHE A 159 -12.57 -14.24 7.84
N CYS A 160 -11.76 -14.71 6.89
CA CYS A 160 -12.24 -14.87 5.52
C CYS A 160 -13.41 -15.86 5.44
N HIS A 161 -13.35 -16.96 6.18
CA HIS A 161 -14.49 -17.88 6.32
C HIS A 161 -15.72 -17.20 6.93
N PHE A 162 -15.54 -16.37 7.96
CA PHE A 162 -16.63 -15.60 8.57
C PHE A 162 -17.35 -14.69 7.56
N VAL A 163 -16.62 -14.09 6.61
CA VAL A 163 -17.21 -13.25 5.55
C VAL A 163 -17.58 -14.01 4.27
N GLY A 164 -17.55 -15.35 4.31
CA GLY A 164 -17.93 -16.23 3.20
C GLY A 164 -16.90 -16.34 2.07
N GLY A 165 -15.63 -16.04 2.35
CA GLY A 165 -14.51 -16.19 1.43
C GLY A 165 -13.40 -17.09 1.99
N HIS A 166 -12.21 -16.97 1.41
CA HIS A 166 -10.99 -17.65 1.85
C HIS A 166 -9.78 -16.73 1.63
N LEU A 167 -8.62 -17.09 2.20
CA LEU A 167 -7.38 -16.40 1.87
C LEU A 167 -7.02 -16.59 0.39
N PRO A 168 -6.46 -15.58 -0.29
CA PRO A 168 -5.98 -15.70 -1.65
C PRO A 168 -4.99 -16.86 -1.79
N ARG A 169 -5.09 -17.60 -2.89
CA ARG A 169 -3.96 -18.42 -3.37
C ARG A 169 -2.91 -17.53 -4.02
N ALA A 170 -1.65 -17.98 -4.04
CA ALA A 170 -0.54 -17.24 -4.66
C ALA A 170 -0.87 -16.80 -6.09
N ALA A 171 -1.41 -17.70 -6.91
CA ALA A 171 -1.78 -17.36 -8.28
C ALA A 171 -2.86 -16.25 -8.35
N GLN A 172 -3.86 -16.26 -7.47
CA GLN A 172 -4.92 -15.25 -7.43
C GLN A 172 -4.38 -13.89 -7.01
N TRP A 173 -3.57 -13.85 -5.95
CA TRP A 173 -2.98 -12.61 -5.44
C TRP A 173 -2.05 -11.98 -6.49
N ILE A 174 -1.13 -12.77 -7.06
CA ILE A 174 -0.19 -12.31 -8.07
C ILE A 174 -0.93 -11.85 -9.33
N PHE A 175 -1.98 -12.56 -9.75
CA PHE A 175 -2.77 -12.14 -10.90
C PHE A 175 -3.52 -10.82 -10.65
N ALA A 176 -4.03 -10.60 -9.44
CA ALA A 176 -4.67 -9.32 -9.08
C ALA A 176 -3.67 -8.14 -9.14
N ALA A 177 -2.41 -8.37 -8.75
CA ALA A 177 -1.35 -7.37 -8.84
C ALA A 177 -0.86 -7.17 -10.28
N ALA A 178 -0.40 -8.25 -10.92
CA ALA A 178 0.28 -8.19 -12.21
C ALA A 178 -0.66 -8.08 -13.42
N GLY A 179 -1.84 -8.70 -13.34
CA GLY A 179 -2.80 -8.85 -14.44
C GLY A 179 -2.18 -9.53 -15.68
N THR A 180 -2.90 -9.51 -16.80
CA THR A 180 -2.41 -10.09 -18.07
C THR A 180 -1.22 -9.35 -18.68
N ALA A 181 -0.95 -8.12 -18.23
CA ALA A 181 0.16 -7.29 -18.68
C ALA A 181 1.48 -7.57 -17.93
N ALA A 182 1.52 -8.59 -17.06
CA ALA A 182 2.69 -8.96 -16.27
C ALA A 182 3.36 -7.75 -15.58
N ARG A 183 2.55 -6.91 -14.94
CA ARG A 183 3.02 -5.65 -14.35
C ARG A 183 4.02 -5.90 -13.23
N ARG A 184 5.16 -5.19 -13.25
CA ARG A 184 6.17 -5.23 -12.18
C ARG A 184 5.57 -4.86 -10.82
N TYR A 185 4.77 -3.81 -10.78
CA TYR A 185 4.02 -3.34 -9.63
C TYR A 185 2.52 -3.33 -9.96
N PRO A 186 1.62 -3.28 -8.96
CA PRO A 186 0.18 -3.30 -9.22
C PRO A 186 -0.30 -2.26 -10.25
N TRP A 187 0.26 -1.06 -10.21
CA TRP A 187 -0.04 0.05 -11.13
C TRP A 187 0.67 -0.01 -12.49
N GLY A 188 1.68 -0.87 -12.68
CA GLY A 188 2.42 -0.96 -13.94
C GLY A 188 3.92 -1.14 -13.78
N GLN A 189 4.66 -0.60 -14.76
CA GLN A 189 6.12 -0.78 -14.88
C GLN A 189 6.93 0.39 -14.30
N THR A 190 6.28 1.50 -13.98
CA THR A 190 6.93 2.69 -13.41
C THR A 190 7.34 2.47 -11.96
N GLY A 191 8.44 3.09 -11.55
CA GLY A 191 9.07 2.87 -10.25
C GLY A 191 8.17 3.11 -9.03
N LEU A 192 8.58 2.47 -7.93
CA LEU A 192 8.04 2.62 -6.59
C LEU A 192 8.33 4.04 -6.06
N VAL A 193 7.26 4.77 -5.73
CA VAL A 193 7.33 6.13 -5.18
C VAL A 193 6.28 6.28 -4.10
N CYS A 194 6.53 7.17 -3.14
CA CYS A 194 5.73 7.26 -1.92
C CYS A 194 4.26 7.65 -2.15
N ARG A 195 3.93 8.27 -3.30
CA ARG A 195 2.56 8.57 -3.71
C ARG A 195 1.76 7.34 -4.19
N ARG A 196 2.44 6.25 -4.57
CA ARG A 196 1.83 5.01 -5.06
C ARG A 196 1.78 3.88 -4.03
N ALA A 197 2.61 3.91 -3.01
CA ALA A 197 2.66 2.86 -2.01
C ALA A 197 3.03 3.43 -0.64
N VAL A 198 2.56 2.76 0.41
CA VAL A 198 2.92 3.06 1.79
C VAL A 198 4.10 2.16 2.16
N PHE A 199 5.32 2.69 2.10
CA PHE A 199 6.54 1.94 2.39
C PHE A 199 7.58 2.82 3.05
N GLY A 200 8.58 2.22 3.70
CA GLY A 200 9.68 2.96 4.32
C GLY A 200 9.24 4.12 5.21
N LEU A 201 8.23 3.90 6.06
CA LEU A 201 7.72 4.92 6.99
C LEU A 201 8.48 4.93 8.32
N VAL A 202 9.08 3.80 8.71
CA VAL A 202 9.81 3.67 9.98
C VAL A 202 11.21 4.27 9.86
N ASP A 203 12.00 3.76 8.91
CA ASP A 203 13.34 4.22 8.61
C ASP A 203 13.59 4.06 7.10
N GLY A 204 13.01 4.96 6.30
CA GLY A 204 13.01 4.79 4.86
C GLY A 204 12.79 6.08 4.08
N PRO A 205 12.70 5.97 2.74
CA PRO A 205 12.70 7.14 1.85
C PRO A 205 11.39 7.92 1.90
N CYS A 206 10.31 7.32 2.38
CA CYS A 206 9.02 8.00 2.43
C CYS A 206 8.83 8.74 3.75
N ALA A 207 9.29 8.22 4.88
CA ALA A 207 9.29 8.92 6.16
C ALA A 207 10.28 8.31 7.16
N GLY A 208 10.45 8.97 8.31
CA GLY A 208 11.11 8.40 9.48
C GLY A 208 10.23 8.50 10.72
N GLY A 209 10.32 7.50 11.60
CA GLY A 209 9.63 7.46 12.88
C GLY A 209 8.15 7.05 12.81
N GLY A 210 7.69 6.46 11.71
CA GLY A 210 6.37 5.85 11.63
C GLY A 210 6.29 4.58 12.48
N ASP A 211 5.08 4.26 12.95
CA ASP A 211 4.81 3.13 13.85
C ASP A 211 3.66 2.22 13.36
N GLY A 212 3.10 2.50 12.18
CA GLY A 212 1.96 1.73 11.65
C GLY A 212 1.61 2.01 10.18
N PRO A 213 0.68 1.21 9.63
CA PRO A 213 0.17 1.30 8.26
C PRO A 213 -0.87 2.42 8.12
N GLU A 214 -0.99 3.02 6.94
CA GLU A 214 -1.98 4.05 6.63
C GLU A 214 -3.40 3.49 6.49
N VAL A 215 -4.40 4.38 6.47
CA VAL A 215 -5.77 4.01 6.11
C VAL A 215 -5.74 3.35 4.74
N THR A 216 -6.39 2.19 4.62
CA THR A 216 -6.39 1.44 3.38
C THR A 216 -7.01 2.28 2.25
N GLY A 217 -6.40 2.25 1.06
CA GLY A 217 -6.78 3.03 -0.11
C GLY A 217 -6.18 4.45 -0.16
N PHE A 218 -5.33 4.85 0.78
CA PHE A 218 -4.68 6.18 0.80
C PHE A 218 -3.59 6.37 -0.27
N ARG A 219 -3.42 5.42 -1.20
CA ARG A 219 -2.52 5.53 -2.34
C ARG A 219 -3.28 5.23 -3.65
N PRO A 220 -4.23 6.09 -4.06
CA PRO A 220 -5.05 5.84 -5.24
C PRO A 220 -4.21 5.63 -6.52
N ASP A 221 -3.08 6.34 -6.64
CA ASP A 221 -2.15 6.22 -7.78
C ASP A 221 -1.42 4.86 -7.85
N GLY A 222 -1.50 4.06 -6.79
CA GLY A 222 -0.98 2.70 -6.70
C GLY A 222 -2.00 1.59 -6.98
N THR A 223 -3.26 1.96 -7.21
CA THR A 223 -4.33 0.98 -7.45
C THR A 223 -4.07 0.23 -8.76
N SER A 224 -4.31 -1.08 -8.76
CA SER A 224 -4.26 -1.85 -10.02
C SER A 224 -5.33 -1.39 -11.02
N PRO A 225 -5.16 -1.63 -12.33
CA PRO A 225 -6.18 -1.31 -13.33
C PRO A 225 -7.56 -1.92 -13.04
N ASP A 226 -7.59 -3.08 -12.38
CA ASP A 226 -8.82 -3.76 -11.97
C ASP A 226 -9.46 -3.13 -10.71
N GLY A 227 -8.80 -2.17 -10.07
CA GLY A 227 -9.32 -1.43 -8.93
C GLY A 227 -8.99 -2.05 -7.58
N VAL A 228 -7.90 -2.83 -7.49
CA VAL A 228 -7.41 -3.42 -6.23
C VAL A 228 -6.28 -2.55 -5.69
N ALA A 229 -6.53 -1.90 -4.55
CA ALA A 229 -5.61 -0.97 -3.90
C ALA A 229 -4.67 -1.69 -2.93
N ASP A 230 -3.53 -1.05 -2.62
CA ASP A 230 -2.55 -1.47 -1.61
C ASP A 230 -2.00 -2.90 -1.77
N LEU A 231 -1.96 -3.45 -2.99
CA LEU A 231 -1.23 -4.69 -3.25
C LEU A 231 0.30 -4.52 -3.15
N ALA A 232 0.77 -3.28 -3.00
CA ALA A 232 2.17 -2.96 -2.75
C ALA A 232 2.26 -1.98 -1.57
N GLY A 233 2.85 -2.45 -0.48
CA GLY A 233 3.02 -1.72 0.77
C GLY A 233 1.77 -1.72 1.64
N ASN A 234 1.74 -0.78 2.56
CA ASN A 234 0.81 -0.71 3.68
C ASN A 234 0.99 -1.87 4.65
N VAL A 235 0.34 -3.02 4.50
CA VAL A 235 0.73 -4.24 5.21
C VAL A 235 1.06 -5.34 4.22
N ALA A 236 2.02 -6.19 4.57
CA ALA A 236 2.20 -7.40 3.78
C ALA A 236 0.95 -8.29 3.96
N GLU A 237 0.64 -9.13 2.99
CA GLU A 237 -0.62 -9.90 3.01
C GLU A 237 -0.40 -11.39 3.07
N TRP A 238 -1.08 -12.06 4.01
CA TRP A 238 -1.12 -13.51 4.05
C TRP A 238 -1.76 -14.11 2.80
N VAL A 239 -1.03 -15.02 2.17
CA VAL A 239 -1.41 -15.74 0.96
C VAL A 239 -1.04 -17.21 1.13
N ARG A 240 -1.91 -18.10 0.64
CA ARG A 240 -1.66 -19.54 0.63
C ARG A 240 -0.91 -19.96 -0.62
N GLU A 241 0.20 -20.65 -0.41
CA GLU A 241 0.97 -21.31 -1.47
C GLU A 241 0.36 -22.67 -1.82
N ASP A 242 0.73 -23.21 -2.98
CA ASP A 242 0.22 -24.49 -3.48
C ASP A 242 0.65 -25.69 -2.62
N ASP A 243 1.77 -25.57 -1.90
CA ASP A 243 2.25 -26.57 -0.94
C ASP A 243 1.56 -26.49 0.43
N GLY A 244 0.57 -25.60 0.57
CA GLY A 244 -0.19 -25.37 1.80
C GLY A 244 0.50 -24.46 2.81
N THR A 245 1.76 -24.07 2.56
CA THR A 245 2.42 -23.04 3.37
C THR A 245 1.77 -21.68 3.15
N ALA A 246 2.10 -20.72 4.02
CA ALA A 246 1.66 -19.35 3.86
C ALA A 246 2.87 -18.42 3.77
N ARG A 247 2.78 -17.46 2.86
CA ARG A 247 3.79 -16.42 2.65
C ARG A 247 3.11 -15.05 2.71
N ALA A 248 3.89 -14.02 2.99
CA ALA A 248 3.43 -12.65 2.97
C ALA A 248 3.84 -11.99 1.65
N TYR A 249 2.91 -11.33 0.97
CA TYR A 249 3.13 -10.66 -0.31
C TYR A 249 2.98 -9.14 -0.21
N GLY A 250 3.57 -8.42 -1.16
CA GLY A 250 3.34 -6.98 -1.37
C GLY A 250 4.22 -6.04 -0.53
N GLY A 251 4.91 -6.56 0.48
CA GLY A 251 5.71 -5.74 1.40
C GLY A 251 4.83 -4.88 2.32
N SER A 252 5.44 -4.25 3.32
CA SER A 252 4.74 -3.48 4.34
C SER A 252 5.21 -2.02 4.41
N TYR A 253 4.56 -1.22 5.25
CA TYR A 253 4.97 0.14 5.61
C TYR A 253 6.39 0.23 6.17
N GLN A 254 6.97 -0.88 6.66
CA GLN A 254 8.34 -0.95 7.17
C GLN A 254 9.35 -1.33 6.08
N SER A 255 8.89 -1.96 5.00
CA SER A 255 9.76 -2.46 3.94
C SER A 255 10.36 -1.30 3.14
N VAL A 256 11.64 -1.41 2.77
CA VAL A 256 12.39 -0.35 2.07
C VAL A 256 12.89 -0.75 0.69
N LEU A 257 13.03 -2.06 0.45
CA LEU A 257 13.59 -2.57 -0.80
C LEU A 257 12.52 -2.67 -1.87
N ALA A 258 12.75 -2.04 -3.02
CA ALA A 258 11.83 -2.04 -4.15
C ALA A 258 11.45 -3.46 -4.65
N GLY A 259 12.32 -4.45 -4.39
CA GLY A 259 12.07 -5.86 -4.67
C GLY A 259 10.87 -6.45 -3.91
N SER A 260 10.64 -6.03 -2.66
CA SER A 260 9.56 -6.56 -1.80
C SER A 260 8.15 -6.21 -2.31
N PHE A 261 8.05 -5.21 -3.19
CA PHE A 261 6.77 -4.69 -3.68
C PHE A 261 6.42 -5.20 -5.09
N LYS A 262 7.29 -6.02 -5.69
CA LYS A 262 7.03 -6.60 -7.01
C LYS A 262 5.82 -7.53 -6.93
N SER A 263 5.01 -7.57 -7.97
CA SER A 263 3.71 -8.28 -8.00
C SER A 263 3.78 -9.80 -7.71
N TRP A 264 4.99 -10.39 -7.69
CA TRP A 264 5.24 -11.80 -7.39
C TRP A 264 6.07 -12.05 -6.13
N ALA A 265 6.51 -10.98 -5.46
CA ALA A 265 7.39 -11.06 -4.30
C ALA A 265 6.60 -11.51 -3.08
N GLY A 266 6.64 -12.81 -2.83
CA GLY A 266 6.17 -13.42 -1.59
C GLY A 266 7.37 -13.89 -0.76
N GLU A 267 7.30 -13.76 0.56
CA GLU A 267 8.38 -14.18 1.46
C GLU A 267 7.83 -14.91 2.69
N ALA A 268 8.63 -15.82 3.24
CA ALA A 268 8.29 -16.45 4.51
C ALA A 268 8.47 -15.42 5.63
N ARG A 269 7.39 -15.11 6.35
CA ARG A 269 7.41 -14.16 7.46
C ARG A 269 7.13 -14.89 8.78
N PRO A 270 8.09 -14.93 9.72
CA PRO A 270 7.84 -15.47 11.06
C PRO A 270 7.10 -14.49 11.97
N ALA A 271 7.21 -13.18 11.70
CA ALA A 271 6.59 -12.11 12.47
C ALA A 271 5.36 -11.55 11.73
N ALA A 272 4.24 -11.47 12.43
CA ALA A 272 2.96 -11.03 11.87
C ALA A 272 2.65 -9.53 12.09
N GLN A 273 3.53 -8.78 12.79
CA GLN A 273 3.16 -7.45 13.30
C GLN A 273 2.81 -6.44 12.22
N ASP A 274 3.39 -6.55 11.03
CA ASP A 274 3.14 -5.73 9.84
C ASP A 274 2.47 -6.52 8.71
N VAL A 275 1.91 -7.69 9.04
CA VAL A 275 1.20 -8.57 8.10
C VAL A 275 -0.30 -8.53 8.40
N GLY A 276 -1.08 -8.15 7.40
CA GLY A 276 -2.52 -8.26 7.36
C GLY A 276 -2.95 -9.23 6.27
N PHE A 277 -4.10 -8.97 5.65
CA PHE A 277 -4.64 -9.82 4.59
C PHE A 277 -5.84 -9.15 3.90
N ARG A 278 -6.25 -9.73 2.78
CA ARG A 278 -7.55 -9.52 2.13
C ARG A 278 -8.19 -10.87 1.79
N CYS A 279 -9.49 -10.89 1.51
CA CYS A 279 -10.19 -12.15 1.18
C CYS A 279 -10.52 -12.27 -0.31
N VAL A 280 -10.58 -13.51 -0.78
CA VAL A 280 -11.07 -13.92 -2.10
C VAL A 280 -12.36 -14.70 -1.94
N TYR A 281 -13.21 -14.66 -2.96
CA TYR A 281 -14.50 -15.32 -3.04
C TYR A 281 -14.65 -15.96 -4.41
N GLU A 282 -15.29 -17.12 -4.44
CA GLU A 282 -15.61 -17.80 -5.67
C GLU A 282 -16.76 -17.10 -6.42
N VAL A 283 -16.72 -17.14 -7.74
CA VAL A 283 -17.87 -16.73 -8.55
C VAL A 283 -18.90 -17.85 -8.45
N GLY A 284 -20.05 -17.58 -7.81
CA GLY A 284 -21.13 -18.55 -7.75
C GLY A 284 -21.53 -19.04 -9.15
N GLY A 285 -21.25 -20.32 -9.43
CA GLY A 285 -21.94 -21.09 -10.44
C GLY A 285 -23.03 -21.88 -9.74
N THR A 286 -24.23 -21.91 -10.33
CA THR A 286 -25.24 -22.91 -9.97
C THR A 286 -24.56 -24.28 -9.91
N SER A 287 -24.63 -24.95 -8.77
CA SER A 287 -24.41 -26.39 -8.72
C SER A 287 -25.54 -27.05 -9.53
N SER A 288 -25.40 -27.10 -10.86
CA SER A 288 -26.01 -28.16 -11.62
C SER A 288 -25.23 -29.41 -11.27
N ASP A 289 -25.91 -30.30 -10.57
CA ASP A 289 -25.62 -31.72 -10.35
C ASP A 289 -25.71 -32.07 -8.86
N ALA A 290 -26.90 -31.80 -8.30
CA ALA A 290 -27.51 -32.71 -7.37
C ALA A 290 -28.53 -33.54 -8.17
N ASP A 291 -28.12 -34.74 -8.56
CA ASP A 291 -29.01 -35.90 -8.71
C ASP A 291 -28.16 -37.13 -8.34
N PRO A 292 -28.73 -38.07 -7.58
CA PRO A 292 -29.71 -38.99 -8.18
C PRO A 292 -31.11 -38.97 -7.57
#